data_AF-A0A0C2MQF3-F1
#
_entry.id   AF-A0A0C2MQF3-F1
#
_cell.length_a   1.000
_cell.length_b   1.000
_cell.length_c   1.000
_cell.angle_alpha   90.00
_cell.angle_beta   90.00
_cell.angle_gamma   90.00
#
_symmetry.space_group_name_H-M   'P 1'
#
loop_
_entity.id
_entity.type
_entity.pdbx_description
1 polymer ?
#
loop_
_entity_poly.entity_id
_entity_poly.type
_entity_poly.pdbx_seq_one_letter_code
_entity_poly.pdbx_strand_id
1 'polypeptide(L)'
;MRSDNNFFDVEKFIAYVKNQGITKENYTNMVISATCYRDNELNDFYHVGEKLAEIRDELIKYLIDRHQETNGTQESLIQDLKNHALYQQWNSNRFFSTILWCYLEGGVLDRIMTITRHRPHPEPYLKSDRSLFFRTNDEPYTEPDFHSISRDTPKTSIQPLTMLIISGVVAVFFILGMKLYKRRIHIINKVRIEGDGLYYDIRGNIIENA
;
A
#
# COMPACT_ATOMS: atom_id res chain seq x y z
N MET A 1 10.81 20.80 3.35
CA MET A 1 11.00 19.67 4.28
C MET A 1 9.61 19.12 4.60
N ARG A 2 9.34 17.84 4.32
CA ARG A 2 8.03 17.20 4.58
C ARG A 2 7.77 17.09 6.09
N SER A 3 6.56 17.40 6.52
CA SER A 3 6.07 17.31 7.91
C SER A 3 5.74 15.89 8.38
N ASP A 4 5.77 14.91 7.49
CA ASP A 4 5.24 13.56 7.76
C ASP A 4 6.33 12.59 8.28
N ASN A 5 7.34 13.12 8.96
CA ASN A 5 8.40 12.34 9.62
C ASN A 5 7.94 11.75 10.96
N ASN A 6 6.74 11.16 10.99
CA ASN A 6 6.26 10.41 12.16
C ASN A 6 7.01 9.07 12.36
N PHE A 7 7.95 8.74 11.47
CA PHE A 7 8.87 7.63 11.65
C PHE A 7 10.03 8.05 12.55
N PHE A 8 9.84 7.78 13.84
CA PHE A 8 10.81 7.98 14.93
C PHE A 8 11.18 9.45 15.17
N ASP A 9 10.60 10.01 16.21
CA ASP A 9 11.09 11.22 16.86
C ASP A 9 12.52 10.94 17.38
N VAL A 10 13.52 11.29 16.55
CA VAL A 10 14.95 11.04 16.81
C VAL A 10 15.35 11.67 18.15
N GLU A 11 14.74 12.78 18.55
CA GLU A 11 14.99 13.43 19.82
C GLU A 11 14.53 12.55 20.99
N LYS A 12 13.34 11.95 20.89
CA LYS A 12 12.86 10.96 21.88
C LYS A 12 13.73 9.71 21.93
N PHE A 13 14.19 9.23 20.78
CA PHE A 13 15.11 8.09 20.74
C PHE A 13 16.45 8.42 21.42
N ILE A 14 17.05 9.57 21.10
CA ILE A 14 18.30 10.03 21.74
C ILE A 14 18.10 10.22 23.24
N ALA A 15 16.99 10.81 23.68
CA ALA A 15 16.67 10.97 25.10
C ALA A 15 16.54 9.61 25.81
N TYR A 16 15.87 8.64 25.19
CA TYR A 16 15.77 7.28 25.71
C TYR A 16 17.15 6.62 25.87
N VAL A 17 17.98 6.66 24.82
CA VAL A 17 19.29 5.99 24.84
C VAL A 17 20.24 6.63 25.87
N LYS A 18 20.17 7.95 26.05
CA LYS A 18 20.91 8.65 27.13
C LYS A 18 20.51 8.16 28.52
N ASN A 19 19.22 7.90 28.75
CA ASN A 19 18.70 7.44 30.04
C ASN A 19 19.03 5.97 30.34
N GLN A 20 19.50 5.18 29.36
CA GLN A 20 19.89 3.79 29.54
C GLN A 20 21.36 3.61 30.03
N GLY A 21 22.06 4.71 30.34
CA GLY A 21 23.46 4.65 30.79
C GLY A 21 24.45 4.23 29.69
N ILE A 22 24.04 4.28 28.42
CA ILE A 22 24.88 3.97 27.27
C ILE A 22 25.90 5.10 27.09
N THR A 23 27.17 4.73 26.91
CA THR A 23 28.24 5.71 26.72
C THR A 23 28.00 6.57 25.48
N LYS A 24 28.56 7.79 25.50
CA LYS A 24 28.39 8.74 24.40
C LYS A 24 28.77 8.18 23.04
N GLU A 25 29.88 7.47 23.00
CA GLU A 25 30.41 6.81 21.81
C GLU A 25 29.45 5.73 21.30
N ASN A 26 28.97 4.86 22.19
CA ASN A 26 28.08 3.76 21.81
C ASN A 26 26.73 4.25 21.30
N TYR A 27 26.10 5.24 21.96
CA TYR A 27 24.84 5.76 21.44
C TYR A 27 25.02 6.52 20.12
N THR A 28 26.16 7.19 19.93
CA THR A 28 26.46 7.89 18.67
C THR A 28 26.56 6.90 17.52
N ASN A 29 27.24 5.76 17.74
CA ASN A 29 27.33 4.68 16.75
C ASN A 29 25.95 4.04 16.45
N MET A 30 25.09 3.92 17.46
CA MET A 30 23.71 3.46 17.27
C MET A 30 22.88 4.43 16.42
N VAL A 31 22.96 5.74 16.68
CA VAL A 31 22.26 6.78 15.90
C VAL A 31 22.75 6.81 14.45
N ILE A 32 24.06 6.73 14.22
CA ILE A 32 24.63 6.68 12.88
C ILE A 32 24.14 5.43 12.14
N SER A 33 24.22 4.25 12.77
CA SER A 33 23.76 3.00 12.17
C SER A 33 22.27 3.02 11.83
N ALA A 34 21.44 3.55 12.73
CA ALA A 34 20.00 3.71 12.49
C ALA A 34 19.71 4.67 11.33
N THR A 35 20.50 5.75 11.20
CA THR A 35 20.36 6.72 10.10
C THR A 35 20.76 6.07 8.77
N CYS A 36 21.90 5.37 8.72
CA CYS A 36 22.33 4.65 7.51
C CYS A 36 21.32 3.58 7.08
N TYR A 37 20.79 2.80 8.03
CA TYR A 37 19.76 1.80 7.75
C TYR A 37 18.50 2.46 7.17
N ARG A 38 18.04 3.56 7.77
CA ARG A 38 16.89 4.32 7.26
C ARG A 38 17.15 4.86 5.85
N ASP A 39 18.31 5.42 5.60
CA ASP A 39 18.64 5.98 4.28
C ASP A 39 18.68 4.88 3.22
N ASN A 40 19.17 3.67 3.56
CA ASN A 40 19.12 2.52 2.67
C ASN A 40 17.68 2.05 2.40
N GLU A 41 16.84 1.95 3.45
CA GLU A 41 15.42 1.60 3.31
C GLU A 41 14.64 2.64 2.48
N LEU A 42 14.94 3.93 2.65
CA LEU A 42 14.36 5.00 1.83
C LEU A 42 14.80 4.86 0.38
N ASN A 43 16.09 4.60 0.13
CA ASN A 43 16.62 4.38 -1.21
C ASN A 43 15.94 3.16 -1.87
N ASP A 44 15.79 2.05 -1.15
CA ASP A 44 15.10 0.85 -1.60
C ASP A 44 13.62 1.15 -1.90
N PHE A 45 12.94 1.90 -1.03
CA PHE A 45 11.57 2.34 -1.25
C PHE A 45 11.43 3.17 -2.52
N TYR A 46 12.32 4.15 -2.75
CA TYR A 46 12.28 4.98 -3.96
C TYR A 46 12.56 4.15 -5.21
N HIS A 47 13.50 3.22 -5.15
CA HIS A 47 13.84 2.37 -6.29
C HIS A 47 12.71 1.38 -6.63
N VAL A 48 12.02 0.85 -5.61
CA VAL A 48 10.77 0.09 -5.78
C VAL A 48 9.68 0.98 -6.39
N GLY A 49 9.58 2.24 -5.96
CA GLY A 49 8.66 3.23 -6.52
C GLY A 49 8.88 3.49 -8.01
N GLU A 50 10.13 3.60 -8.46
CA GLU A 50 10.46 3.75 -9.88
C GLU A 50 10.06 2.51 -10.70
N LYS A 51 10.43 1.31 -10.23
CA LYS A 51 10.00 0.05 -10.87
C LYS A 51 8.48 -0.08 -10.93
N LEU A 52 7.78 0.34 -9.88
CA LEU A 52 6.32 0.34 -9.85
C LEU A 52 5.74 1.27 -10.92
N ALA A 53 6.33 2.46 -11.07
CA ALA A 53 5.93 3.41 -12.09
C ALA A 53 6.14 2.86 -13.51
N GLU A 54 7.27 2.21 -13.78
CA GLU A 54 7.55 1.57 -15.07
C GLU A 54 6.53 0.47 -15.40
N ILE A 55 6.28 -0.44 -14.45
CA ILE A 55 5.32 -1.53 -14.63
C ILE A 55 3.91 -0.97 -14.85
N ARG A 56 3.52 0.07 -14.09
CA ARG A 56 2.24 0.78 -14.24
C ARG A 56 2.11 1.41 -15.63
N ASP A 57 3.15 2.11 -16.08
CA ASP A 57 3.13 2.81 -17.36
C ASP A 57 3.04 1.81 -18.52
N GLU A 58 3.66 0.63 -18.40
CA GLU A 58 3.51 -0.48 -19.35
C GLU A 58 2.07 -1.00 -19.41
N LEU A 59 1.41 -1.21 -18.26
CA LEU A 59 0.00 -1.60 -18.21
C LEU A 59 -0.90 -0.55 -18.87
N ILE A 60 -0.73 0.72 -18.51
CA ILE A 60 -1.55 1.81 -19.07
C ILE A 60 -1.35 1.90 -20.58
N LYS A 61 -0.10 1.80 -21.05
CA LYS A 61 0.22 1.80 -22.47
C LYS A 61 -0.47 0.64 -23.19
N TYR A 62 -0.37 -0.58 -22.66
CA TYR A 62 -1.06 -1.75 -23.24
C TYR A 62 -2.57 -1.53 -23.35
N LEU A 63 -3.21 -1.03 -22.29
CA LEU A 63 -4.66 -0.78 -22.29
C LEU A 63 -5.06 0.28 -23.32
N ILE A 64 -4.26 1.34 -23.47
CA ILE A 64 -4.47 2.39 -24.47
C ILE A 64 -4.31 1.85 -25.89
N ASP A 65 -3.18 1.21 -26.17
CA ASP A 65 -2.83 0.70 -27.50
C ASP A 65 -3.89 -0.31 -27.95
N ARG A 66 -4.26 -1.24 -27.06
CA ARG A 66 -5.24 -2.28 -27.37
C ARG A 66 -6.65 -1.71 -27.58
N HIS A 67 -7.03 -0.70 -26.81
CA HIS A 67 -8.32 -0.02 -27.00
C HIS A 67 -8.37 0.68 -28.36
N GLN A 68 -7.28 1.35 -28.76
CA GLN A 68 -7.18 2.03 -30.06
C GLN A 68 -7.21 1.06 -31.24
N GLU A 69 -6.55 -0.09 -31.13
CA GLU A 69 -6.53 -1.11 -32.18
C GLU A 69 -7.90 -1.76 -32.41
N THR A 70 -8.62 -2.05 -31.33
CA THR A 70 -9.83 -2.87 -31.40
C THR A 70 -11.12 -2.06 -31.46
N ASN A 71 -11.08 -0.79 -31.02
CA ASN A 71 -12.29 -0.04 -30.64
C ASN A 71 -13.23 -0.88 -29.75
N GLY A 72 -12.65 -1.79 -28.96
CA GLY A 72 -13.38 -2.78 -28.19
C GLY A 72 -14.09 -2.20 -26.97
N THR A 73 -15.04 -2.95 -26.44
CA THR A 73 -15.67 -2.65 -25.16
C THR A 73 -14.71 -2.91 -24.00
N GLN A 74 -15.00 -2.37 -22.83
CA GLN A 74 -14.25 -2.65 -21.60
C GLN A 74 -14.11 -4.16 -21.35
N GLU A 75 -15.16 -4.95 -21.57
CA GLU A 75 -15.13 -6.40 -21.38
C GLU A 75 -14.14 -7.08 -22.32
N SER A 76 -14.10 -6.68 -23.60
CA SER A 76 -13.12 -7.21 -24.55
C SER A 76 -11.69 -6.86 -24.17
N LEU A 77 -11.46 -5.65 -23.67
CA LEU A 77 -10.14 -5.20 -23.23
C LEU A 77 -9.64 -5.98 -22.00
N ILE A 78 -10.53 -6.21 -21.04
CA ILE A 78 -10.25 -7.04 -19.86
C ILE A 78 -9.94 -8.47 -20.29
N GLN A 79 -10.68 -9.01 -21.25
CA GLN A 79 -10.46 -10.37 -21.74
C GLN A 79 -9.13 -10.51 -22.47
N ASP A 80 -8.78 -9.54 -23.31
CA ASP A 80 -7.48 -9.47 -23.99
C ASP A 80 -6.34 -9.37 -22.98
N LEU A 81 -6.48 -8.52 -21.96
CA LEU A 81 -5.50 -8.38 -20.89
C LEU A 81 -5.30 -9.71 -20.15
N LYS A 82 -6.39 -10.42 -19.79
CA LYS A 82 -6.32 -11.73 -19.10
C LYS A 82 -5.50 -12.77 -19.86
N ASN A 83 -5.47 -12.67 -21.19
CA ASN A 83 -4.69 -13.54 -22.06
C ASN A 83 -3.24 -13.06 -22.24
N HIS A 84 -2.90 -11.85 -21.80
CA HIS A 84 -1.58 -11.25 -21.93
C HIS A 84 -0.67 -11.56 -20.73
N ALA A 85 0.64 -11.63 -20.95
CA ALA A 85 1.63 -11.92 -19.91
C ALA A 85 1.60 -10.90 -18.75
N LEU A 86 1.29 -9.64 -19.06
CA LEU A 86 1.14 -8.56 -18.06
C LEU A 86 0.10 -8.91 -17.00
N TYR A 87 -1.02 -9.54 -17.36
CA TYR A 87 -2.02 -9.93 -16.38
C TYR A 87 -1.47 -10.95 -15.38
N GLN A 88 -0.71 -11.93 -15.84
CA GLN A 88 -0.08 -12.92 -14.94
C GLN A 88 0.97 -12.27 -14.04
N GLN A 89 1.79 -11.38 -14.59
CA GLN A 89 2.79 -10.64 -13.81
C GLN A 89 2.14 -9.82 -12.69
N TRP A 90 1.10 -9.06 -13.01
CA TRP A 90 0.38 -8.24 -12.03
C TRP A 90 -0.44 -9.07 -11.05
N ASN A 91 -1.06 -10.16 -11.50
CA ASN A 91 -1.91 -10.98 -10.64
C ASN A 91 -1.10 -11.93 -9.72
N SER A 92 0.17 -12.18 -10.04
CA SER A 92 1.07 -12.99 -9.20
C SER A 92 1.44 -12.34 -7.87
N ASN A 93 1.33 -11.01 -7.77
CA ASN A 93 1.62 -10.24 -6.57
C ASN A 93 0.32 -9.68 -5.97
N ARG A 94 0.08 -9.95 -4.68
CA ARG A 94 -1.15 -9.51 -3.97
C ARG A 94 -1.38 -8.00 -4.02
N PHE A 95 -0.32 -7.19 -3.99
CA PHE A 95 -0.45 -5.73 -4.04
C PHE A 95 -0.81 -5.28 -5.45
N PHE A 96 -0.12 -5.81 -6.46
CA PHE A 96 -0.38 -5.47 -7.86
C PHE A 96 -1.74 -5.98 -8.32
N SER A 97 -2.20 -7.14 -7.86
CA SER A 97 -3.53 -7.64 -8.20
C SER A 97 -4.63 -6.71 -7.68
N THR A 98 -4.45 -6.14 -6.49
CA THR A 98 -5.39 -5.15 -5.92
C THR A 98 -5.40 -3.87 -6.76
N ILE A 99 -4.23 -3.35 -7.13
CA ILE A 99 -4.11 -2.16 -7.97
C ILE A 99 -4.71 -2.41 -9.36
N LEU A 100 -4.41 -3.57 -9.95
CA LEU A 100 -4.94 -4.00 -11.24
C LEU A 100 -6.47 -4.03 -11.18
N TRP A 101 -7.05 -4.64 -10.14
CA TRP A 101 -8.50 -4.62 -9.93
C TRP A 101 -9.05 -3.19 -9.89
N CYS A 102 -8.40 -2.25 -9.20
CA CYS A 102 -8.82 -0.83 -9.22
C CYS A 102 -8.75 -0.17 -10.61
N TYR A 103 -7.86 -0.61 -11.50
CA TYR A 103 -7.81 -0.11 -12.88
C TYR A 103 -8.92 -0.70 -13.75
N LEU A 104 -9.27 -1.97 -13.52
CA LEU A 104 -10.26 -2.69 -14.31
C LEU A 104 -11.70 -2.49 -13.81
N GLU A 105 -11.88 -2.31 -12.50
CA GLU A 105 -13.13 -2.00 -11.82
C GLU A 105 -13.17 -0.54 -11.40
N GLY A 106 -14.15 0.21 -11.93
CA GLY A 106 -14.54 1.50 -11.38
C GLY A 106 -14.08 2.70 -12.19
N GLY A 107 -14.65 2.91 -13.39
CA GLY A 107 -14.59 4.17 -14.16
C GLY A 107 -13.21 4.74 -14.52
N VAL A 108 -12.12 4.20 -13.98
CA VAL A 108 -10.74 4.59 -14.26
C VAL A 108 -10.42 4.19 -15.69
N LEU A 109 -10.84 2.99 -16.10
CA LEU A 109 -10.70 2.55 -17.48
C LEU A 109 -11.45 3.49 -18.44
N ASP A 110 -12.68 3.89 -18.12
CA ASP A 110 -13.44 4.88 -18.90
C ASP A 110 -12.70 6.21 -18.99
N ARG A 111 -12.11 6.69 -17.88
CA ARG A 111 -11.28 7.90 -17.88
C ARG A 111 -10.07 7.75 -18.80
N ILE A 112 -9.37 6.62 -18.74
CA ILE A 112 -8.23 6.33 -19.63
C ILE A 112 -8.68 6.32 -21.11
N MET A 113 -9.84 5.72 -21.41
CA MET A 113 -10.42 5.70 -22.76
C MET A 113 -10.90 7.07 -23.25
N THR A 114 -11.38 7.94 -22.36
CA THR A 114 -11.82 9.30 -22.75
C THR A 114 -10.64 10.24 -23.01
N ILE A 115 -9.55 10.13 -22.23
CA ILE A 115 -8.33 10.94 -22.41
C ILE A 115 -7.73 10.70 -23.80
N THR A 116 -7.76 9.47 -24.31
CA THR A 116 -7.18 9.11 -25.60
C THR A 116 -7.99 9.64 -26.79
N ARG A 117 -9.31 9.83 -26.66
CA ARG A 117 -10.16 10.41 -27.72
C ARG A 117 -9.94 11.91 -27.94
N HIS A 118 -9.24 12.58 -27.03
CA HIS A 118 -9.06 14.03 -27.07
C HIS A 118 -7.61 14.45 -27.28
N ARG A 119 -6.69 13.56 -27.70
CA ARG A 119 -5.33 13.99 -28.03
C ARG A 119 -5.38 15.03 -29.17
N PRO A 120 -5.06 16.30 -28.90
CA PRO A 120 -4.65 17.20 -29.95
C PRO A 120 -3.38 16.62 -30.58
N HIS A 121 -3.17 16.94 -31.84
CA HIS A 121 -2.01 16.59 -32.66
C HIS A 121 -0.70 16.55 -31.84
N PRO A 122 0.20 15.57 -32.05
CA PRO A 122 1.37 15.38 -31.20
C PRO A 122 2.30 16.58 -31.35
N GLU A 123 2.25 17.50 -30.40
CA GLU A 123 3.35 18.41 -30.18
C GLU A 123 4.57 17.59 -29.73
N PRO A 124 5.78 17.94 -30.20
CA PRO A 124 6.99 17.24 -29.82
C PRO A 124 7.14 17.29 -28.31
N TYR A 125 7.15 16.10 -27.71
CA TYR A 125 7.36 15.85 -26.30
C TYR A 125 8.53 16.68 -25.76
N LEU A 126 8.23 17.83 -25.16
CA LEU A 126 9.12 18.42 -24.18
C LEU A 126 9.23 17.40 -23.06
N LYS A 127 10.46 16.97 -22.78
CA LYS A 127 10.83 16.12 -21.65
C LYS A 127 9.99 16.51 -20.45
N SER A 128 9.06 15.63 -20.10
CA SER A 128 8.24 15.73 -18.91
C SER A 128 9.20 15.77 -17.72
N ASP A 129 9.40 16.97 -17.20
CA ASP A 129 10.21 17.20 -16.03
C ASP A 129 9.48 16.48 -14.88
N ARG A 130 10.09 15.42 -14.35
CA ARG A 130 9.55 14.54 -13.29
C ARG A 130 9.27 15.27 -11.96
N SER A 131 9.33 16.61 -11.94
CA SER A 131 9.11 17.47 -10.77
C SER A 131 7.62 17.68 -10.41
N LEU A 132 6.68 17.28 -11.27
CA LEU A 132 5.25 17.56 -11.08
C LEU A 132 4.51 16.70 -10.04
N PHE A 133 5.18 15.77 -9.35
CA PHE A 133 4.60 15.04 -8.20
C PHE A 133 4.79 15.76 -6.85
N PHE A 134 5.37 16.96 -6.83
CA PHE A 134 5.48 17.79 -5.63
C PHE A 134 4.89 19.19 -5.87
N ARG A 135 3.59 19.27 -6.11
CA ARG A 135 2.87 20.50 -5.82
C ARG A 135 2.70 20.55 -4.30
N THR A 136 3.56 21.30 -3.63
CA THR A 136 3.35 21.67 -2.23
C THR A 136 2.08 22.52 -2.19
N ASN A 137 1.02 21.95 -1.64
CA ASN A 137 -0.23 22.64 -1.39
C ASN A 137 -0.01 23.64 -0.23
N ASP A 138 0.59 24.77 -0.52
CA ASP A 138 0.52 25.98 0.31
C ASP A 138 -0.61 26.90 -0.19
N GLU A 139 -1.62 26.34 -0.84
CA GLU A 139 -2.83 27.08 -1.21
C GLU A 139 -3.79 27.06 -0.01
N PRO A 140 -4.23 28.23 0.50
CA PRO A 140 -5.16 28.29 1.62
C PRO A 140 -6.47 27.60 1.22
N TYR A 141 -6.80 26.55 1.96
CA TYR A 141 -8.03 25.78 1.81
C TYR A 141 -9.22 26.75 1.89
N THR A 142 -9.81 27.07 0.74
CA THR A 142 -11.08 27.78 0.69
C THR A 142 -12.15 26.71 0.76
N GLU A 143 -12.83 26.65 1.91
CA GLU A 143 -13.90 25.71 2.19
C GLU A 143 -14.98 25.81 1.09
N PRO A 144 -15.24 24.74 0.32
CA PRO A 144 -16.28 24.77 -0.69
C PRO A 144 -17.64 24.80 0.00
N ASP A 145 -18.40 25.86 -0.27
CA ASP A 145 -19.75 26.09 0.23
C ASP A 145 -20.70 25.03 -0.36
N PHE A 146 -20.84 23.90 0.34
CA PHE A 146 -21.73 22.82 -0.02
C PHE A 146 -23.16 23.19 0.38
N HIS A 147 -23.90 23.77 -0.56
CA HIS A 147 -25.36 23.80 -0.49
C HIS A 147 -25.91 22.38 -0.39
N SER A 148 -26.48 22.06 0.76
CA SER A 148 -27.11 20.79 1.07
C SER A 148 -28.35 20.56 0.20
N ILE A 149 -28.19 19.76 -0.85
CA ILE A 149 -29.33 19.20 -1.59
C ILE A 149 -29.96 18.12 -0.70
N SER A 150 -31.05 18.49 -0.02
CA SER A 150 -31.90 17.56 0.74
C SER A 150 -32.54 16.57 -0.23
N ARG A 151 -31.96 15.37 -0.35
CA ARG A 151 -32.60 14.22 -0.98
C ARG A 151 -33.32 13.40 0.07
N ASP A 152 -34.58 13.76 0.31
CA ASP A 152 -35.51 12.89 1.02
C ASP A 152 -35.76 11.64 0.18
N THR A 153 -35.03 10.59 0.51
CA THR A 153 -35.23 9.25 -0.06
C THR A 153 -35.96 8.43 1.00
N PRO A 154 -37.16 7.89 0.72
CA PRO A 154 -37.91 7.12 1.70
C PRO A 154 -37.16 5.81 1.99
N LYS A 155 -36.59 5.70 3.19
CA LYS A 155 -35.97 4.47 3.70
C LYS A 155 -37.07 3.45 4.02
N THR A 156 -37.33 2.54 3.08
CA THR A 156 -38.07 1.32 3.37
C THR A 156 -37.28 0.46 4.37
N SER A 157 -37.93 0.25 5.52
CA SER A 157 -37.49 -0.48 6.70
C SER A 157 -37.18 -1.97 6.43
N ILE A 158 -36.01 -2.27 5.89
CA ILE A 158 -35.41 -3.64 5.89
C ILE A 158 -34.05 -3.65 6.62
N GLN A 159 -33.61 -2.50 7.14
CA GLN A 159 -32.31 -2.30 7.80
C GLN A 159 -31.99 -3.19 9.03
N PRO A 160 -32.93 -3.57 9.92
CA PRO A 160 -32.54 -4.31 11.12
C PRO A 160 -32.19 -5.78 10.83
N LEU A 161 -32.81 -6.38 9.82
CA LEU A 161 -32.65 -7.82 9.53
C LEU A 161 -31.33 -8.10 8.79
N THR A 162 -30.93 -7.21 7.89
CA THR A 162 -29.64 -7.29 7.19
C THR A 162 -28.46 -7.08 8.13
N MET A 163 -28.57 -6.14 9.08
CA MET A 163 -27.56 -5.92 10.14
C MET A 163 -27.35 -7.17 11.00
N LEU A 164 -28.43 -7.89 11.33
CA LEU A 164 -28.37 -9.10 12.16
C LEU A 164 -27.67 -10.25 11.42
N ILE A 165 -27.98 -10.43 10.13
CA ILE A 165 -27.31 -11.44 9.29
C ILE A 165 -25.81 -11.14 9.14
N ILE A 166 -25.44 -9.89 8.86
CA ILE A 166 -24.03 -9.48 8.73
C ILE A 166 -23.29 -9.70 10.05
N SER A 167 -23.89 -9.33 11.18
CA SER A 167 -23.30 -9.55 12.51
C SER A 167 -23.03 -11.04 12.79
N GLY A 168 -23.97 -11.92 12.46
CA GLY A 168 -23.79 -13.37 12.61
C GLY A 168 -22.62 -13.92 11.76
N VAL A 169 -22.51 -13.49 10.50
CA VAL A 169 -21.43 -13.91 9.61
C VAL A 169 -20.07 -13.47 10.14
N VAL A 170 -19.94 -12.21 10.58
CA VAL A 170 -18.69 -11.68 11.16
C VAL A 170 -18.28 -12.45 12.42
N ALA A 171 -19.22 -12.77 13.31
CA ALA A 171 -18.94 -13.54 14.51
C ALA A 171 -18.39 -14.94 14.22
N VAL A 172 -18.95 -15.64 13.23
CA VAL A 172 -18.46 -16.97 12.81
C VAL A 172 -17.04 -16.90 12.27
N PHE A 173 -16.74 -15.93 11.40
CA PHE A 173 -15.38 -15.73 10.89
C PHE A 173 -14.39 -15.37 12.00
N PHE A 174 -14.80 -14.54 12.97
CA PHE A 174 -13.96 -14.19 14.11
C PHE A 174 -13.62 -15.41 14.98
N ILE A 175 -14.60 -16.27 15.27
CA ILE A 175 -14.39 -17.51 16.04
C ILE A 175 -13.45 -18.47 15.28
N LEU A 176 -13.65 -18.63 13.96
CA LEU A 176 -12.77 -19.45 13.12
C LEU A 176 -11.34 -18.89 13.10
N GLY A 177 -11.19 -17.57 12.97
CA GLY A 177 -9.90 -16.87 13.02
C GLY A 177 -9.17 -17.09 14.35
N MET A 178 -9.86 -16.92 15.48
CA MET A 178 -9.32 -17.20 16.82
C MET A 178 -8.86 -18.65 16.98
N LYS A 179 -9.64 -19.62 16.46
CA LYS A 179 -9.29 -21.04 16.53
C LYS A 179 -8.06 -21.38 15.70
N LEU A 180 -7.93 -20.80 14.51
CA LEU A 180 -6.75 -20.94 13.65
C LEU A 180 -5.51 -20.24 14.24
N TYR A 181 -5.69 -19.05 14.81
CA TYR A 181 -4.63 -18.29 15.48
C TYR A 181 -4.06 -19.06 16.67
N LYS A 182 -4.92 -19.61 17.55
CA LYS A 182 -4.49 -20.44 18.68
C LYS A 182 -3.73 -21.69 18.23
N ARG A 183 -4.14 -22.30 17.09
CA ARG A 183 -3.45 -23.46 16.51
C ARG A 183 -2.09 -23.10 15.90
N ARG A 184 -1.95 -21.90 15.30
CA ARG A 184 -0.66 -21.38 14.79
C ARG A 184 0.33 -21.04 15.91
N ILE A 185 -0.11 -20.45 17.02
CA ILE A 185 0.77 -20.15 18.16
C ILE A 185 1.42 -21.42 18.72
N HIS A 186 0.69 -22.53 18.80
CA HIS A 186 1.26 -23.82 19.21
C HIS A 186 2.32 -24.38 18.24
N ILE A 187 2.29 -23.97 16.97
CA ILE A 187 3.28 -24.39 15.97
C ILE A 187 4.51 -23.47 16.01
N ILE A 188 4.33 -22.16 16.24
CA ILE A 188 5.42 -21.17 16.26
C ILE A 188 6.26 -21.24 17.55
N ASN A 189 5.70 -21.69 18.68
CA ASN A 189 6.49 -21.91 19.90
C ASN A 189 7.50 -23.06 19.80
N LYS A 190 7.63 -23.69 18.63
CA LYS A 190 8.64 -24.71 18.33
C LYS A 190 9.49 -24.33 17.12
N VAL A 191 9.82 -23.05 16.96
CA VAL A 191 10.85 -22.62 16.01
C VAL A 191 12.22 -22.99 16.59
N ARG A 192 12.71 -24.17 16.18
CA ARG A 192 14.13 -24.55 16.28
C ARG A 192 14.83 -23.83 15.14
N ILE A 193 15.63 -22.82 15.45
CA ILE A 193 16.49 -22.17 14.46
C ILE A 193 17.72 -23.07 14.31
N GLU A 194 17.83 -23.71 13.15
CA GLU A 194 19.01 -24.48 12.76
C GLU A 194 19.98 -23.51 12.09
N GLY A 195 20.96 -23.05 12.85
CA GLY A 195 22.09 -22.25 12.36
C GLY A 195 23.39 -22.82 12.93
N ASP A 196 24.23 -23.33 12.04
CA ASP A 196 25.67 -23.59 12.21
C ASP A 196 26.14 -24.09 13.59
N GLY A 197 25.55 -25.18 14.09
CA GLY A 197 26.15 -26.00 15.15
C GLY A 197 26.26 -25.36 16.54
N LEU A 198 25.65 -24.19 16.77
CA LEU A 198 25.63 -23.53 18.09
C LEU A 198 24.22 -23.50 18.67
N TYR A 199 24.02 -24.34 19.68
CA TYR A 199 22.75 -24.48 20.39
C TYR A 199 22.55 -23.32 21.37
N TYR A 200 21.62 -22.41 21.08
CA TYR A 200 21.11 -21.45 22.05
C TYR A 200 19.69 -21.85 22.49
N ASP A 201 19.59 -22.43 23.68
CA ASP A 201 18.33 -22.57 24.39
C ASP A 201 17.95 -21.19 24.95
N ILE A 202 17.10 -20.45 24.25
CA ILE A 202 16.49 -19.23 24.80
C ILE A 202 15.47 -19.70 25.85
N ARG A 203 15.92 -19.92 27.08
CA ARG A 203 15.03 -20.10 28.23
C ARG A 203 14.27 -18.80 28.46
N GLY A 204 12.96 -18.82 28.20
CA GLY A 204 12.05 -17.69 28.40
C GLY A 204 11.76 -17.32 29.85
N ASN A 205 12.73 -17.42 30.76
CA ASN A 205 12.52 -17.26 32.22
C ASN A 205 13.28 -16.06 32.86
N ILE A 206 13.70 -15.05 32.08
CA ILE A 206 14.45 -13.91 32.64
C ILE A 206 13.57 -12.67 32.89
N ILE A 207 12.27 -12.69 32.56
CA ILE A 207 11.34 -11.60 32.90
C ILE A 207 10.32 -12.10 33.93
N GLU A 208 10.79 -12.38 35.15
CA GLU A 208 9.85 -12.52 36.27
C GLU A 208 10.34 -11.94 37.60
N ASN A 209 11.56 -11.38 37.70
CA ASN A 209 11.95 -10.61 38.88
C ASN A 209 12.96 -9.51 38.53
N ALA A 210 12.45 -8.30 38.29
CA ALA A 210 13.15 -7.03 38.47
C ALA A 210 12.12 -5.97 38.85
#